data_AF-T0ZGY7-F1
#
_entry.id   AF-T0ZGY7-F1
#
_cell.length_a   1.000
_cell.length_b   1.000
_cell.length_c   1.000
_cell.angle_alpha   90.00
_cell.angle_beta   90.00
_cell.angle_gamma   90.00
#
_symmetry.space_group_name_H-M   'P 1'
#
loop_
_entity.id
_entity.type
_entity.pdbx_description
1 polymer ?
#
loop_
_entity_poly.entity_id
_entity_poly.type
_entity_poly.pdbx_seq_one_letter_code
_entity_poly.pdbx_strand_id
1 'polypeptide(L)'
;RQNLDRLILRYLKLPSPQAKLGPWKALVSNVTNAKRTVSIGIVGKYIDLHDSYKSLIEALSHAGARLGSRVSLEWIDSEEIEK
;
A
#
# COMPACT_ATOMS: atom_id res chain seq x y z
N ARG A 1 19.62 7.38 1.92
CA ARG A 1 19.58 7.98 0.57
C ARG A 1 20.86 7.59 -0.15
N GLN A 2 20.80 6.59 -1.03
CA GLN A 2 21.98 5.96 -1.66
C GLN A 2 22.34 6.58 -3.03
N ASN A 3 21.68 7.69 -3.45
CA ASN A 3 21.89 8.39 -4.73
C ASN A 3 21.79 7.50 -6.00
N LEU A 4 21.13 6.35 -5.91
CA LEU A 4 21.00 5.37 -6.99
C LEU A 4 20.29 5.96 -8.23
N ASP A 5 19.22 6.71 -8.01
CA ASP A 5 18.49 7.45 -9.02
C ASP A 5 19.41 8.36 -9.85
N ARG A 6 20.30 9.10 -9.19
CA ARG A 6 21.25 10.00 -9.86
C ARG A 6 22.33 9.25 -10.63
N LEU A 7 22.77 8.09 -10.13
CA LEU A 7 23.73 7.23 -10.83
C LEU A 7 23.12 6.65 -12.13
N ILE A 8 21.89 6.15 -12.06
CA ILE A 8 21.16 5.61 -13.21
C ILE A 8 20.95 6.70 -14.27
N LEU A 9 20.45 7.88 -13.87
CA LEU A 9 20.23 9.00 -14.80
C LEU A 9 21.53 9.45 -15.49
N ARG A 10 22.64 9.46 -14.75
CA ARG A 10 23.97 9.78 -15.31
C ARG A 10 24.42 8.73 -16.33
N TYR A 11 24.28 7.44 -16.00
CA TYR A 11 24.66 6.35 -16.89
C TYR A 11 23.85 6.38 -18.19
N LEU A 12 22.55 6.64 -18.09
CA LEU A 12 21.63 6.74 -19.22
C LEU A 12 21.71 8.10 -19.95
N LYS A 13 22.57 9.03 -19.52
CA LYS A 13 22.68 10.40 -20.05
C LYS A 13 21.34 11.15 -20.10
N LEU A 14 20.48 10.91 -19.11
CA LEU A 14 19.17 11.55 -18.98
C LEU A 14 19.25 12.82 -18.12
N PRO A 15 18.37 13.81 -18.36
CA PRO A 15 18.22 14.96 -17.46
C PRO A 15 17.94 14.49 -16.02
N SER A 16 18.58 15.15 -15.05
CA SER A 16 18.42 14.83 -13.63
C SER A 16 17.78 16.00 -12.86
N PRO A 17 16.48 16.28 -13.10
CA PRO A 17 15.77 17.25 -12.30
C PRO A 17 15.58 16.74 -10.87
N GLN A 18 15.45 17.65 -9.93
CA GLN A 18 15.17 17.28 -8.54
C GLN A 18 13.77 16.66 -8.44
N ALA A 19 13.68 15.47 -7.84
CA ALA A 19 12.41 14.75 -7.69
C ALA A 19 11.42 15.53 -6.80
N LYS A 20 10.21 15.76 -7.30
CA LYS A 20 9.11 16.37 -6.55
C LYS A 20 8.41 15.32 -5.69
N LEU A 21 8.95 15.07 -4.50
CA LEU A 21 8.45 14.03 -3.58
C LEU A 21 7.31 14.50 -2.67
N GLY A 22 6.72 15.68 -2.90
CA GLY A 22 5.66 16.24 -2.03
C GLY A 22 4.48 15.28 -1.82
N PRO A 23 3.81 14.79 -2.88
CA PRO A 23 2.72 13.84 -2.76
C PRO A 23 3.13 12.53 -2.06
N TRP A 24 4.35 12.07 -2.33
CA TRP A 24 4.85 10.82 -1.76
C TRP A 24 5.12 10.92 -0.27
N LYS A 25 5.71 12.05 0.18
CA LYS A 25 5.87 12.35 1.61
C LYS A 25 4.51 12.46 2.31
N ALA A 26 3.52 13.08 1.67
CA ALA A 26 2.18 13.19 2.21
C ALA A 26 1.52 11.82 2.37
N LEU A 27 1.62 10.94 1.37
CA LEU A 27 1.11 9.58 1.49
C LEU A 27 1.78 8.83 2.64
N VAL A 28 3.12 8.82 2.70
CA VAL A 28 3.86 8.14 3.77
C VAL A 28 3.42 8.66 5.14
N SER A 29 3.35 9.98 5.31
CA SER A 29 2.86 10.59 6.56
C SER A 29 1.46 10.14 6.92
N ASN A 30 0.54 10.08 5.95
CA ASN A 30 -0.84 9.68 6.18
C ASN A 30 -0.95 8.20 6.58
N VAL A 31 -0.12 7.34 6.00
CA VAL A 31 -0.03 5.91 6.36
C VAL A 31 0.53 5.75 7.78
N THR A 32 1.63 6.43 8.10
CA THR A 32 2.33 6.26 9.39
C THR A 32 1.58 6.90 10.56
N ASN A 33 0.89 8.02 10.32
CA ASN A 33 0.25 8.83 11.36
C ASN A 33 -1.28 8.64 11.45
N ALA A 34 -1.82 7.60 10.82
CA ALA A 34 -3.24 7.27 10.91
C ALA A 34 -3.67 7.07 12.38
N LYS A 35 -4.74 7.74 12.80
CA LYS A 35 -5.21 7.76 14.20
C LYS A 35 -6.37 6.81 14.48
N ARG A 36 -7.10 6.43 13.43
CA ARG A 36 -8.26 5.55 13.51
C ARG A 36 -7.90 4.20 12.90
N THR A 37 -8.56 3.14 13.32
CA THR A 37 -8.44 1.82 12.70
C THR A 37 -9.81 1.39 12.22
N VAL A 38 -9.88 0.84 11.00
CA VAL A 38 -11.06 0.23 10.43
C VAL A 38 -10.74 -1.23 10.15
N SER A 39 -11.53 -2.14 10.71
CA SER A 39 -11.43 -3.57 10.43
C SER A 39 -12.32 -3.92 9.24
N ILE A 40 -11.78 -4.69 8.30
CA ILE A 40 -12.47 -5.15 7.09
C ILE A 40 -12.30 -6.67 7.01
N GLY A 41 -13.42 -7.40 6.99
CA GLY A 41 -13.43 -8.83 6.71
C GLY A 41 -13.33 -9.07 5.20
N ILE A 42 -12.36 -9.88 4.77
CA ILE A 42 -12.24 -10.38 3.40
C ILE A 42 -12.60 -11.86 3.40
N VAL A 43 -13.73 -12.18 2.77
CA VAL A 43 -14.16 -13.56 2.54
C VAL A 43 -13.56 -14.06 1.24
N GLY A 44 -12.80 -15.15 1.29
CA GLY A 44 -12.11 -15.68 0.11
C GLY A 44 -11.97 -17.19 0.14
N LYS A 45 -11.86 -17.78 -1.05
CA LYS A 45 -11.68 -19.24 -1.25
C LYS A 45 -10.23 -19.70 -1.07
N TYR A 46 -9.27 -18.80 -1.29
CA TYR A 46 -7.84 -19.09 -1.22
C TYR A 46 -7.15 -18.11 -0.29
N ILE A 47 -7.33 -18.32 1.00
CA ILE A 47 -6.81 -17.42 2.03
C ILE A 47 -5.29 -17.53 2.15
N ASP A 48 -4.74 -18.73 1.95
CA ASP A 48 -3.31 -19.00 2.11
C ASP A 48 -2.43 -18.28 1.08
N LEU A 49 -3.01 -17.88 -0.06
CA LEU A 49 -2.31 -17.12 -1.10
C LEU A 49 -2.70 -15.65 -1.07
N HIS A 50 -2.23 -14.94 -0.05
CA HIS A 50 -2.44 -13.50 0.13
C HIS A 50 -2.02 -12.66 -1.09
N ASP A 51 -1.03 -13.13 -1.87
CA ASP A 51 -0.54 -12.46 -3.08
C ASP A 51 -1.61 -12.35 -4.17
N SER A 52 -2.57 -13.28 -4.22
CA SER A 52 -3.72 -13.21 -5.14
C SER A 52 -4.55 -11.93 -4.94
N TYR A 53 -4.49 -11.35 -3.74
CA TYR A 53 -5.24 -10.17 -3.35
C TYR A 53 -4.37 -8.91 -3.22
N LYS A 54 -3.11 -8.94 -3.66
CA LYS A 54 -2.16 -7.85 -3.44
C LYS A 54 -2.70 -6.49 -3.90
N SER A 55 -3.23 -6.40 -5.12
CA SER A 55 -3.80 -5.16 -5.66
C SER A 55 -4.99 -4.64 -4.85
N LEU A 56 -5.82 -5.55 -4.30
CA LEU A 56 -6.95 -5.19 -3.45
C LEU A 56 -6.46 -4.60 -2.11
N ILE A 57 -5.48 -5.27 -1.49
CA ILE A 57 -4.88 -4.84 -0.22
C ILE A 57 -4.23 -3.45 -0.39
N GLU A 58 -3.52 -3.21 -1.50
CA GLU A 58 -2.92 -1.90 -1.79
C GLU A 58 -3.98 -0.81 -2.00
N ALA A 59 -5.07 -1.11 -2.71
CA ALA A 59 -6.16 -0.16 -2.91
C ALA A 59 -6.82 0.23 -1.58
N LEU A 60 -7.10 -0.74 -0.70
CA LEU A 60 -7.63 -0.49 0.64
C LEU A 60 -6.65 0.32 1.50
N SER A 61 -5.36 0.00 1.43
CA SER A 61 -4.32 0.75 2.16
C SER A 61 -4.24 2.20 1.69
N HIS A 62 -4.33 2.45 0.39
CA HIS A 62 -4.38 3.80 -0.17
C HIS A 62 -5.63 4.57 0.28
N ALA A 63 -6.79 3.91 0.31
CA ALA A 63 -8.03 4.51 0.81
C ALA A 63 -7.91 4.86 2.31
N GLY A 64 -7.36 3.94 3.11
CA GLY A 64 -7.06 4.16 4.52
C GLY A 64 -6.15 5.37 4.74
N ALA A 65 -5.04 5.43 4.01
CA ALA A 65 -4.13 6.57 4.04
C ALA A 65 -4.86 7.88 3.71
N ARG A 66 -5.68 7.90 2.66
CA ARG A 66 -6.43 9.10 2.26
C ARG A 66 -7.41 9.60 3.33
N LEU A 67 -7.94 8.69 4.15
CA LEU A 67 -8.93 8.94 5.21
C LEU A 67 -8.30 9.11 6.61
N GLY A 68 -6.98 8.94 6.74
CA GLY A 68 -6.27 8.97 8.01
C GLY A 68 -6.62 7.80 8.92
N SER A 69 -6.94 6.65 8.32
CA SER A 69 -7.33 5.42 9.00
C SER A 69 -6.43 4.26 8.60
N ARG A 70 -5.99 3.47 9.58
CA ARG A 70 -5.32 2.19 9.36
C ARG A 70 -6.37 1.15 8.98
N VAL A 71 -6.12 0.41 7.92
CA VAL A 71 -6.96 -0.74 7.54
C VAL A 71 -6.38 -1.99 8.21
N SER A 72 -7.21 -2.68 8.98
CA SER A 72 -6.94 -4.02 9.52
C SER A 72 -7.75 -5.02 8.71
N LEU A 73 -7.10 -6.04 8.15
CA LEU A 73 -7.78 -7.06 7.36
C LEU A 73 -7.95 -8.32 8.19
N GLU A 74 -9.20 -8.76 8.31
CA GLU A 74 -9.55 -10.07 8.87
C GLU A 74 -9.88 -10.99 7.71
N TRP A 75 -9.20 -12.14 7.63
CA TRP A 75 -9.44 -13.08 6.56
C TRP A 75 -10.42 -14.16 7.01
N ILE A 76 -11.40 -14.45 6.16
CA ILE A 76 -12.49 -15.36 6.47
C ILE A 76 -12.56 -16.41 5.36
N ASP A 77 -12.52 -17.68 5.73
CA ASP A 77 -12.69 -18.76 4.77
C ASP A 77 -14.12 -18.78 4.26
N SER A 78 -14.29 -18.72 2.94
CA SER A 78 -15.62 -18.91 2.35
C SER A 78 -16.20 -20.29 2.66
N GLU A 79 -15.37 -21.33 2.79
CA GLU A 79 -15.83 -22.70 3.06
C GLU A 79 -16.38 -22.87 4.48
N GLU A 80 -15.95 -22.02 5.43
CA GLU A 80 -16.51 -22.02 6.80
C GLU A 80 -17.92 -21.45 6.87
N ILE A 81 -18.33 -20.63 5.89
CA ILE A 81 -19.62 -19.92 5.87
C ILE A 81 -20.72 -20.74 5.16
N GLU A 82 -20.37 -21.61 4.21
CA GLU A 82 -21.33 -22.38 3.40
C GLU A 82 -21.95 -23.62 4.11
N LYS A 83 -21.82 -23.73 5.44
CA LYS A 83 -22.38 -24.84 6.24
C LYS A 83 -23.84 -24.65 6.63
#